data_AF-A0A0F2DMX9-F1
#
_entry.id   AF-A0A0F2DMX9-F1
#
_cell.length_a   1.000
_cell.length_b   1.000
_cell.length_c   1.000
_cell.angle_alpha   90.00
_cell.angle_beta   90.00
_cell.angle_gamma   90.00
#
_symmetry.space_group_name_H-M   'P 1'
#
loop_
_entity.id
_entity.type
_entity.pdbx_description
1 polymer ?
#
loop_
_entity_poly.entity_id
_entity_poly.type
_entity_poly.pdbx_seq_one_letter_code
_entity_poly.pdbx_strand_id
1 'polypeptide(L)'
;MVMTDPIADFLTRIRNANQAKHEVLEVPASNIKKGIAEILKREGFVKNVEIIEDDKQGIIRVFLKYGPNGEKVITNLKRVSKPGLRVYKKREDLPKVLNGLGIAILSTSEGLLTDKEARQKNVGGEVIAYVW
;
A
#
# COMPACT_ATOMS: atom_id res chain seq x y z
N MET A 1 -20.42 5.80 12.53
CA MET A 1 -19.54 6.60 11.65
C MET A 1 -19.57 6.00 10.26
N VAL A 2 -19.70 6.83 9.23
CA VAL A 2 -19.63 6.38 7.83
C VAL A 2 -18.16 6.33 7.41
N MET A 3 -17.70 5.19 6.88
CA MET A 3 -16.32 5.04 6.37
C MET A 3 -16.21 5.69 4.99
N THR A 4 -15.42 6.76 4.86
CA THR A 4 -15.32 7.56 3.62
C THR A 4 -14.07 7.27 2.79
N ASP A 5 -12.95 6.85 3.41
CA ASP A 5 -11.73 6.43 2.71
C ASP A 5 -11.21 5.08 3.26
N PRO A 6 -11.65 3.94 2.68
CA PRO A 6 -11.20 2.62 3.09
C PRO A 6 -9.70 2.35 2.89
N ILE A 7 -9.04 3.09 1.98
CA ILE A 7 -7.60 2.91 1.71
C ILE A 7 -6.79 3.63 2.79
N ALA A 8 -7.19 4.85 3.15
CA ALA A 8 -6.56 5.56 4.27
C ALA A 8 -6.70 4.80 5.60
N ASP A 9 -7.86 4.20 5.85
CA ASP A 9 -8.08 3.31 7.00
C ASP A 9 -7.12 2.11 6.96
N PHE A 10 -7.00 1.43 5.82
CA PHE A 10 -6.09 0.29 5.66
C PHE A 10 -4.63 0.64 5.96
N LEU A 11 -4.11 1.73 5.37
CA LEU A 11 -2.74 2.18 5.61
C LEU A 11 -2.52 2.59 7.07
N THR A 12 -3.53 3.20 7.69
CA THR A 12 -3.48 3.59 9.11
C THR A 12 -3.45 2.37 10.02
N ARG A 13 -4.25 1.33 9.75
CA ARG A 13 -4.22 0.09 10.52
C ARG A 13 -2.86 -0.61 10.43
N ILE A 14 -2.26 -0.67 9.24
CA ILE A 14 -0.90 -1.19 9.05
C ILE A 14 0.10 -0.38 9.89
N ARG A 15 0.04 0.96 9.80
CA ARG A 15 0.94 1.84 10.55
C ARG A 15 0.81 1.63 12.06
N ASN A 16 -0.41 1.54 12.57
CA ASN A 16 -0.67 1.35 14.01
C ASN A 16 -0.20 -0.03 14.49
N ALA A 17 -0.50 -1.10 13.74
CA ALA A 17 -0.01 -2.45 14.03
C ALA A 17 1.52 -2.51 14.01
N ASN A 18 2.15 -1.86 13.03
CA ASN A 18 3.60 -1.76 12.93
C ASN A 18 4.19 -0.97 14.11
N GLN A 19 3.54 0.11 14.54
CA GLN A 19 3.97 0.88 15.70
C GLN A 19 3.91 0.07 17.00
N ALA A 20 2.85 -0.70 17.18
CA ALA A 20 2.62 -1.59 18.32
C ALA A 20 3.40 -2.92 18.25
N LYS A 21 4.21 -3.14 17.20
CA LYS A 21 4.98 -4.38 16.97
C LYS A 21 4.11 -5.65 16.90
N HIS A 22 2.90 -5.56 16.36
CA HIS A 22 2.07 -6.73 16.12
C HIS A 22 2.63 -7.56 14.97
N GLU A 23 2.61 -8.89 15.07
CA GLU A 23 3.07 -9.75 13.98
C GLU A 23 2.06 -9.83 12.83
N VAL A 24 0.76 -9.74 13.15
CA VAL A 24 -0.35 -9.94 12.22
C VAL A 24 -1.38 -8.84 12.37
N LEU A 25 -1.96 -8.44 11.24
CA LEU A 25 -3.11 -7.55 11.16
C LEU A 25 -4.16 -8.15 10.22
N GLU A 26 -5.42 -8.08 10.61
CA GLU A 26 -6.56 -8.45 9.77
C GLU A 26 -7.42 -7.23 9.43
N VAL A 27 -7.81 -7.13 8.17
CA VAL A 27 -8.69 -6.06 7.69
C VAL A 27 -9.72 -6.60 6.70
N PRO A 28 -10.90 -5.94 6.58
CA PRO A 28 -11.84 -6.25 5.51
C PRO A 28 -11.22 -6.08 4.13
N ALA A 29 -11.42 -7.08 3.26
CA ALA A 29 -10.85 -7.09 1.93
C ALA A 29 -11.61 -6.19 0.96
N SER A 30 -10.87 -5.69 -0.03
CA SER A 30 -11.40 -5.08 -1.24
C SER A 30 -10.37 -5.26 -2.35
N ASN A 31 -10.77 -5.21 -3.62
CA ASN A 31 -9.85 -5.46 -4.73
C ASN A 31 -8.63 -4.53 -4.71
N ILE A 32 -8.84 -3.25 -4.38
CA ILE A 32 -7.72 -2.29 -4.30
C ILE A 32 -6.82 -2.55 -3.09
N LYS A 33 -7.37 -2.95 -1.94
CA LYS A 33 -6.57 -3.30 -0.75
C LYS A 33 -5.76 -4.58 -0.99
N LYS A 34 -6.35 -5.58 -1.67
CA LYS A 34 -5.66 -6.80 -2.09
C LYS A 34 -4.45 -6.46 -2.96
N GLY A 35 -4.64 -5.64 -4.00
CA GLY A 35 -3.53 -5.24 -4.87
C GLY A 35 -2.45 -4.41 -4.16
N ILE A 36 -2.82 -3.51 -3.25
CA ILE A 36 -1.84 -2.78 -2.41
C ILE A 36 -1.06 -3.76 -1.54
N ALA A 37 -1.73 -4.71 -0.90
CA ALA A 37 -1.09 -5.70 -0.01
C ALA A 37 -0.12 -6.60 -0.77
N GLU A 38 -0.48 -7.05 -1.97
CA GLU A 38 0.42 -7.83 -2.84
C GLU A 38 1.65 -7.04 -3.28
N ILE A 39 1.50 -5.75 -3.60
CA ILE A 39 2.66 -4.89 -3.90
C ILE A 39 3.56 -4.78 -2.67
N LEU A 40 3.01 -4.55 -1.48
CA LEU A 40 3.80 -4.48 -0.24
C LEU A 40 4.58 -5.78 0.01
N LYS A 41 3.99 -6.94 -0.30
CA LYS A 41 4.63 -8.25 -0.18
C LYS A 41 5.75 -8.41 -1.19
N ARG A 42 5.49 -8.14 -2.46
CA ARG A 42 6.47 -8.28 -3.56
C ARG A 42 7.67 -7.36 -3.38
N GLU A 43 7.45 -6.14 -2.91
CA GLU A 43 8.51 -5.17 -2.60
C GLU A 43 9.21 -5.45 -1.24
N GLY A 44 8.76 -6.48 -0.51
CA GLY A 44 9.43 -6.97 0.71
C GLY A 44 9.19 -6.15 1.98
N PHE A 45 8.21 -5.23 1.96
CA PHE A 45 7.80 -4.42 3.13
C PHE A 45 7.05 -5.24 4.18
N VAL A 46 6.29 -6.25 3.74
CA VAL A 46 5.59 -7.19 4.62
C VAL A 46 6.11 -8.60 4.37
N LYS A 47 5.99 -9.48 5.38
CA LYS A 47 6.51 -10.85 5.31
C LYS A 47 5.63 -11.71 4.41
N ASN A 48 4.32 -11.62 4.58
CA ASN A 48 3.34 -12.33 3.77
C ASN A 48 1.99 -11.63 3.81
N VAL A 49 1.13 -11.99 2.87
CA VAL A 49 -0.27 -11.59 2.80
C VAL A 49 -1.09 -12.82 2.45
N GLU A 50 -2.19 -13.02 3.16
CA GLU A 50 -3.18 -14.06 2.92
C GLU A 50 -4.55 -13.42 2.71
N ILE A 51 -5.27 -13.92 1.72
CA ILE A 51 -6.66 -13.54 1.44
C ILE A 51 -7.52 -14.70 1.90
N ILE A 52 -8.30 -14.45 2.95
CA ILE A 52 -9.22 -15.43 3.53
C ILE A 52 -10.60 -15.07 3.01
N GLU A 53 -11.20 -15.96 2.23
CA GLU A 53 -12.58 -15.81 1.80
C GLU A 53 -13.52 -16.11 2.96
N ASP A 54 -14.58 -15.32 3.07
CA ASP A 54 -15.69 -15.52 3.99
C ASP A 54 -17.01 -15.38 3.21
N ASP A 55 -18.14 -15.67 3.84
CA ASP A 55 -19.48 -15.47 3.24
C ASP A 55 -19.86 -13.98 3.04
N LYS A 56 -18.88 -13.07 3.13
CA LYS A 56 -19.06 -11.62 3.04
C LYS A 56 -18.09 -11.02 2.02
N GLN A 57 -17.15 -10.18 2.47
CA GLN A 57 -16.26 -9.39 1.62
C GLN A 57 -14.81 -9.90 1.63
N GLY A 58 -14.53 -10.94 2.40
CA GLY A 58 -13.22 -11.49 2.69
C GLY A 58 -12.42 -10.69 3.71
N ILE A 59 -11.35 -11.31 4.18
CA ILE A 59 -10.37 -10.73 5.10
C ILE A 59 -8.98 -10.76 4.43
N ILE A 60 -8.24 -9.66 4.56
CA ILE A 60 -6.81 -9.62 4.22
C ILE A 60 -6.05 -9.74 5.54
N ARG A 61 -5.30 -10.82 5.69
CA ARG A 61 -4.36 -11.03 6.79
C ARG A 61 -2.96 -10.64 6.32
N VAL A 62 -2.39 -9.63 6.95
CA VAL A 62 -1.05 -9.09 6.63
C VAL A 62 -0.10 -9.50 7.75
N PHE A 63 0.98 -10.18 7.38
CA PHE A 63 2.07 -10.54 8.30
C PHE A 63 3.16 -9.47 8.20
N LEU A 64 3.34 -8.70 9.28
CA LEU A 64 4.32 -7.62 9.31
C LEU A 64 5.74 -8.17 9.39
N LYS A 65 6.69 -7.41 8.86
CA LYS A 65 8.09 -7.78 8.80
C LYS A 65 8.91 -6.89 9.74
N TYR A 66 9.74 -7.54 10.53
CA TYR A 66 10.68 -6.89 11.43
C TYR A 66 12.10 -7.39 11.15
N GLY A 67 13.09 -6.54 11.37
CA GLY A 67 14.50 -6.90 11.30
C GLY A 67 14.92 -7.80 12.48
N PRO A 68 16.14 -8.36 12.44
CA PRO A 68 16.63 -9.29 13.47
C PRO A 68 16.63 -8.69 14.88
N ASN A 69 16.82 -7.37 15.00
CA ASN A 69 16.81 -6.63 16.27
C ASN A 69 15.43 -6.03 16.61
N GLY A 70 14.37 -6.43 15.89
CA GLY A 70 13.03 -5.86 16.06
C GLY A 70 12.85 -4.49 15.41
N GLU A 71 13.72 -4.13 14.47
CA GLU A 71 13.63 -2.92 13.65
C GLU A 71 12.41 -3.00 12.71
N LYS A 72 11.72 -1.87 12.51
CA LYS A 72 10.54 -1.82 11.65
C LYS A 72 11.00 -1.67 10.20
N VAL A 73 10.56 -2.58 9.32
CA VAL A 73 10.89 -2.47 7.89
C VAL A 73 10.11 -1.33 7.22
N ILE A 74 8.88 -1.11 7.64
CA ILE A 74 8.08 0.03 7.19
C ILE A 74 8.31 1.18 8.18
N THR A 75 8.83 2.31 7.69
CA THR A 75 8.99 3.54 8.47
C THR A 75 7.66 4.30 8.52
N ASN A 76 7.01 4.48 7.37
CA ASN A 76 5.79 5.24 7.24
C ASN A 76 4.96 4.84 6.01
N LEU A 77 3.64 5.06 6.10
CA LEU A 77 2.70 4.92 4.99
C LEU A 77 1.89 6.20 4.87
N LYS A 78 1.81 6.76 3.66
CA LYS A 78 1.12 8.03 3.41
C LYS A 78 0.14 7.91 2.24
N ARG A 79 -1.15 8.14 2.49
CA ARG A 79 -2.18 8.33 1.45
C ARG A 79 -1.96 9.67 0.75
N VAL A 80 -1.81 9.66 -0.57
CA VAL A 80 -1.52 10.84 -1.38
C VAL A 80 -2.79 11.39 -2.01
N SER A 81 -3.39 10.67 -2.96
CA SER A 81 -4.70 11.00 -3.51
C SER A 81 -5.78 10.77 -2.43
N LYS A 82 -6.71 11.68 -2.22
CA LYS A 82 -7.80 11.55 -1.24
C LYS A 82 -9.13 11.94 -1.89
N PRO A 83 -10.29 11.54 -1.35
CA PRO A 83 -11.59 11.90 -1.96
C PRO A 83 -11.75 13.40 -2.26
N GLY A 84 -11.26 14.29 -1.37
CA GLY A 84 -11.33 15.74 -1.57
C GLY A 84 -10.27 16.32 -2.51
N LEU A 85 -9.18 15.61 -2.80
CA LEU A 85 -8.15 16.04 -3.74
C LEU A 85 -7.50 14.82 -4.38
N ARG A 86 -7.87 14.55 -5.63
CA ARG A 86 -7.29 13.47 -6.42
C ARG A 86 -5.99 13.91 -7.07
N VAL A 87 -4.96 13.09 -6.94
CA VAL A 87 -3.60 13.41 -7.43
C VAL A 87 -3.26 12.47 -8.58
N TYR A 88 -3.16 13.02 -9.78
CA TYR A 88 -2.77 12.31 -10.99
C TYR A 88 -1.41 12.80 -11.47
N LYS A 89 -0.61 11.90 -12.02
CA LYS A 89 0.71 12.20 -12.59
C LYS A 89 0.89 11.55 -13.95
N LYS A 90 1.43 12.32 -14.89
CA LYS A 90 1.90 11.80 -16.18
C LYS A 90 3.16 10.96 -15.96
N ARG A 91 3.52 10.15 -16.94
CA ARG A 91 4.72 9.28 -16.91
C ARG A 91 6.02 10.06 -16.60
N GLU A 92 6.13 11.29 -17.12
CA GLU A 92 7.31 12.15 -16.95
C GLU A 92 7.40 12.71 -15.52
N ASP A 93 6.25 12.91 -14.87
CA ASP A 93 6.14 13.52 -13.55
C ASP A 93 5.95 12.51 -12.42
N LEU A 94 6.26 11.23 -12.68
CA LEU A 94 6.10 10.17 -11.69
C LEU A 94 6.98 10.46 -10.46
N PRO A 95 6.40 10.51 -9.25
CA PRO A 95 7.12 10.88 -8.05
C PRO A 95 8.19 9.84 -7.70
N LYS A 96 9.31 10.29 -7.14
CA LYS A 96 10.32 9.43 -6.51
C LYS A 96 10.20 9.59 -5.00
N VAL A 97 9.97 8.51 -4.28
CA VAL A 97 9.90 8.53 -2.81
C VAL A 97 11.31 8.33 -2.24
N LEU A 98 11.77 9.27 -1.41
CA LEU A 98 13.13 9.27 -0.85
C LEU A 98 14.22 9.00 -1.89
N ASN A 99 14.19 9.71 -3.02
CA ASN A 99 15.11 9.52 -4.15
C ASN A 99 15.19 8.06 -4.69
N GLY A 100 14.12 7.27 -4.52
CA GLY A 100 14.02 5.89 -5.01
C GLY A 100 14.26 4.81 -3.96
N LEU A 101 14.49 5.19 -2.69
CA LEU A 101 14.57 4.28 -1.55
C LEU A 101 13.19 3.79 -1.08
N GLY A 102 12.15 4.59 -1.29
CA GLY A 102 10.76 4.18 -1.09
C GLY A 102 10.06 3.88 -2.40
N ILE A 103 8.80 3.48 -2.30
CA ILE A 103 7.93 3.23 -3.46
C ILE A 103 6.74 4.18 -3.46
N ALA A 104 6.28 4.54 -4.65
CA ALA A 104 4.93 5.06 -4.82
C ALA A 104 4.05 4.01 -5.50
N ILE A 105 2.83 3.82 -4.97
CA ILE A 105 1.82 2.94 -5.55
C ILE A 105 0.89 3.80 -6.40
N LEU A 106 0.71 3.41 -7.66
CA LEU A 106 -0.12 4.10 -8.63
C LEU A 106 -1.24 3.21 -9.15
N SER A 107 -2.42 3.80 -9.35
CA SER A 107 -3.49 3.19 -10.14
C SER A 107 -3.37 3.68 -11.57
N THR A 108 -3.11 2.74 -12.48
CA THR A 108 -2.92 3.00 -13.91
C THR A 108 -3.97 2.24 -14.73
N SER A 109 -4.02 2.46 -16.04
CA SER A 109 -4.86 1.67 -16.95
C SER A 109 -4.49 0.19 -17.01
N GLU A 110 -3.25 -0.15 -16.64
CA GLU A 110 -2.75 -1.54 -16.59
C GLU A 110 -2.86 -2.16 -15.19
N GLY A 111 -3.56 -1.51 -14.27
CA GLY A 111 -3.73 -1.95 -12.87
C GLY A 111 -2.87 -1.18 -11.88
N LEU A 112 -2.71 -1.74 -10.68
CA LEU A 112 -1.87 -1.17 -9.64
C LEU A 112 -0.40 -1.49 -9.89
N LEU A 113 0.43 -0.46 -9.96
CA LEU A 113 1.85 -0.55 -10.25
C LEU A 113 2.67 0.26 -9.25
N THR A 114 3.94 -0.10 -9.09
CA THR A 114 4.94 0.75 -8.46
C THR A 114 5.37 1.87 -9.41
N ASP A 115 5.99 2.93 -8.91
CA ASP A 115 6.55 3.99 -9.73
C ASP A 115 7.67 3.50 -10.65
N LYS A 116 8.41 2.45 -10.26
CA LYS A 116 9.43 1.83 -11.11
C LYS A 116 8.80 1.10 -12.28
N GLU A 117 7.79 0.26 -12.04
CA GLU A 117 7.06 -0.46 -13.10
C GLU A 117 6.33 0.51 -14.04
N ALA A 118 5.70 1.55 -13.49
CA ALA A 118 5.00 2.57 -14.28
C ALA A 118 5.97 3.32 -15.22
N ARG A 119 7.19 3.62 -14.77
CA ARG A 119 8.24 4.21 -15.63
C ARG A 119 8.70 3.25 -16.73
N GLN A 120 8.91 1.97 -16.40
CA GLN A 120 9.31 0.96 -17.40
C GLN A 120 8.25 0.79 -18.49
N LYS A 121 6.98 0.82 -18.10
CA LYS A 121 5.82 0.71 -19.00
C LYS A 121 5.43 2.03 -19.65
N ASN A 122 6.09 3.14 -19.32
CA ASN A 122 5.78 4.48 -19.83
C ASN A 122 4.33 4.94 -19.56
N VAL A 123 3.73 4.51 -18.46
CA VAL A 123 2.33 4.85 -18.09
C VAL A 123 2.28 5.82 -16.91
N GLY A 124 1.28 6.70 -16.92
CA GLY A 124 0.91 7.56 -15.79
C GLY A 124 -0.29 7.01 -15.02
N GLY A 125 -0.72 7.71 -13.97
CA GLY A 125 -1.89 7.28 -13.20
C GLY A 125 -2.21 8.14 -11.97
N GLU A 126 -3.17 7.67 -11.18
CA GLU A 126 -3.50 8.23 -9.86
C GLU A 126 -2.44 7.78 -8.85
N VAL A 127 -1.85 8.72 -8.13
CA VAL A 127 -0.88 8.42 -7.07
C VAL A 127 -1.62 8.04 -5.80
N ILE A 128 -1.63 6.75 -5.47
CA ILE A 128 -2.43 6.22 -4.38
C ILE A 128 -1.74 6.49 -3.03
N ALA A 129 -0.53 5.98 -2.85
CA ALA A 129 0.17 6.03 -1.59
C ALA A 129 1.68 6.01 -1.77
N TYR A 130 2.38 6.51 -0.78
CA TYR A 130 3.83 6.39 -0.63
C TYR A 130 4.13 5.48 0.56
N VAL A 131 5.17 4.65 0.41
CA VAL A 131 5.62 3.70 1.43
C VAL A 131 7.15 3.75 1.49
N TRP A 132 7.68 3.86 2.70
CA TRP A 132 9.12 3.85 3.01
C TRP A 132 9.35 3.51 4.48
#